data_AF-A0A7C2EQ78-F1
#
_entry.id   AF-A0A7C2EQ78-F1
#
_cell.length_a   1.000
_cell.length_b   1.000
_cell.length_c   1.000
_cell.angle_alpha   90.00
_cell.angle_beta   90.00
_cell.angle_gamma   90.00
#
_symmetry.space_group_name_H-M   'P 1'
#
loop_
_entity.id
_entity.type
_entity.pdbx_description
1 polymer ?
#
loop_
_entity_poly.entity_id
_entity_poly.type
_entity_poly.pdbx_seq_one_letter_code
_entity_poly.pdbx_strand_id
1 'polypeptide(L)'
;MKSSAKKSLALLPIAVLIISVTQSARLESVTGSEKPDRARLSEQVSIQAAGRGNPWISLGDGREVIAAYSGPPELVEALDRNQARPLTLVSADFDKDGAADLVAGYAGVIGGLITLHRGSLEESKADAPFVSNAAVFALPGPADFLGAGDFNAD
;
A
#
# COMPACT_ATOMS: atom_id res chain seq x y z
N MET A 1 60.12 14.97 50.93
CA MET A 1 60.88 13.95 51.70
C MET A 1 59.91 12.94 52.29
N LYS A 2 60.25 11.64 52.15
CA LYS A 2 59.59 10.42 52.67
C LYS A 2 58.27 10.04 51.97
N SER A 3 58.05 8.89 51.32
CA SER A 3 58.64 7.53 51.23
C SER A 3 57.56 6.51 51.62
N SER A 4 57.47 5.43 50.81
CA SER A 4 56.94 4.10 51.14
C SER A 4 55.42 3.90 51.19
N ALA A 5 54.82 2.80 50.74
CA ALA A 5 55.17 1.70 49.84
C ALA A 5 53.92 0.82 49.67
N LYS A 6 53.71 0.36 48.44
CA LYS A 6 53.24 -0.97 48.00
C LYS A 6 52.25 -1.75 48.88
N LYS A 7 51.07 -2.03 48.32
CA LYS A 7 50.54 -3.42 48.27
C LYS A 7 49.97 -3.73 46.89
N SER A 8 50.51 -4.78 46.32
CA SER A 8 50.15 -5.43 45.07
C SER A 8 48.86 -6.24 45.27
N LEU A 9 47.91 -6.15 44.35
CA LEU A 9 46.84 -7.14 44.23
C LEU A 9 46.63 -7.44 42.74
N ALA A 10 47.10 -8.62 42.35
CA ALA A 10 46.95 -9.16 41.01
C ALA A 10 45.48 -9.51 40.76
N LEU A 11 44.90 -8.99 39.67
CA LEU A 11 43.67 -9.52 39.09
C LEU A 11 44.03 -10.36 37.86
N LEU A 12 43.66 -11.64 37.92
CA LEU A 12 43.71 -12.62 36.84
C LEU A 12 42.83 -12.15 35.65
N PRO A 13 43.22 -12.43 34.39
CA PRO A 13 42.37 -12.14 33.25
C PRO A 13 41.23 -13.16 33.18
N ILE A 14 39.99 -12.67 33.23
CA ILE A 14 38.79 -13.44 32.94
C ILE A 14 38.80 -13.73 31.43
N ALA A 15 39.06 -14.99 31.09
CA ALA A 15 38.94 -15.51 29.74
C ALA A 15 37.45 -15.47 29.33
N VAL A 16 37.07 -14.47 28.54
CA VAL A 16 35.77 -14.43 27.88
C VAL A 16 35.87 -15.33 26.64
N LEU A 17 35.21 -16.47 26.73
CA LEU A 17 35.03 -17.44 25.65
C LEU A 17 34.18 -16.81 24.54
N ILE A 18 34.82 -16.43 23.43
CA ILE A 18 34.15 -15.97 22.21
C ILE A 18 33.57 -17.22 21.53
N ILE A 19 32.28 -17.47 21.75
CA ILE A 19 31.52 -18.43 20.95
C ILE A 19 31.22 -17.74 19.62
N SER A 20 32.09 -17.96 18.64
CA SER A 20 31.87 -17.56 17.25
C SER A 20 30.71 -18.37 16.67
N VAL A 21 29.47 -17.90 16.86
CA VAL A 21 28.35 -18.33 16.04
C VAL A 21 28.55 -17.73 14.66
N THR A 22 28.96 -18.56 13.70
CA THR A 22 29.02 -18.21 12.29
C THR A 22 27.60 -17.97 11.78
N GLN A 23 27.13 -16.73 11.90
CA GLN A 23 25.87 -16.32 11.30
C GLN A 23 26.14 -16.17 9.80
N SER A 24 25.79 -17.20 9.04
CA SER A 24 25.83 -17.15 7.58
C SER A 24 24.97 -15.97 7.13
N ALA A 25 25.63 -14.93 6.64
CA ALA A 25 24.98 -13.87 5.90
C ALA A 25 24.31 -14.52 4.68
N ARG A 26 23.02 -14.83 4.79
CA ARG A 26 22.16 -14.90 3.62
C ARG A 26 22.10 -13.47 3.09
N LEU A 27 22.88 -13.20 2.06
CA LEU A 27 22.63 -12.10 1.14
C LEU A 27 21.27 -12.40 0.51
N GLU A 28 20.20 -11.99 1.17
CA GLU A 28 18.93 -11.79 0.50
C GLU A 28 19.21 -10.69 -0.52
N SER A 29 19.28 -11.11 -1.78
CA SER A 29 19.26 -10.19 -2.90
C SER A 29 17.99 -9.36 -2.74
N VAL A 30 18.17 -8.11 -2.31
CA VAL A 30 17.23 -7.03 -2.58
C VAL A 30 17.31 -6.77 -4.08
N THR A 31 16.84 -7.73 -4.85
CA THR A 31 16.56 -7.61 -6.27
C THR A 31 15.33 -6.73 -6.35
N GLY A 32 15.53 -5.51 -6.84
CA GLY A 32 14.55 -4.66 -7.50
C GLY A 32 13.23 -4.48 -6.76
N SER A 33 12.97 -3.26 -6.30
CA SER A 33 11.60 -2.76 -6.27
C SER A 33 11.09 -2.70 -7.72
N GLU A 34 10.77 -3.85 -8.30
CA GLU A 34 9.81 -3.88 -9.39
C GLU A 34 8.50 -3.46 -8.75
N LYS A 35 8.00 -2.28 -9.16
CA LYS A 35 6.60 -1.95 -8.95
C LYS A 35 5.81 -3.20 -9.38
N PRO A 36 4.89 -3.71 -8.54
CA PRO A 36 4.12 -4.88 -8.92
C PRO A 36 3.55 -4.62 -10.32
N ASP A 37 3.55 -5.60 -11.21
CA ASP A 37 3.11 -5.38 -12.60
C ASP A 37 1.58 -5.19 -12.67
N ARG A 38 0.86 -5.64 -11.62
CA ARG A 38 -0.60 -5.55 -11.48
C ARG A 38 -1.04 -5.21 -10.06
N ALA A 39 -2.19 -4.55 -9.92
CA ALA A 39 -2.85 -4.49 -8.63
C ALA A 39 -3.37 -5.90 -8.31
N ARG A 40 -3.34 -6.29 -7.04
CA ARG A 40 -3.79 -7.61 -6.61
C ARG A 40 -4.83 -7.47 -5.52
N LEU A 41 -5.73 -8.44 -5.42
CA LEU A 41 -6.62 -8.52 -4.27
C LEU A 41 -5.87 -9.06 -3.04
N SER A 42 -6.30 -8.62 -1.85
CA SER A 42 -5.83 -9.21 -0.60
C SER A 42 -6.30 -10.65 -0.45
N GLU A 43 -5.45 -11.49 0.13
CA GLU A 43 -5.80 -12.88 0.49
C GLU A 43 -6.89 -12.92 1.58
N GLN A 44 -6.91 -11.89 2.44
CA GLN A 44 -7.90 -11.75 3.49
C GLN A 44 -9.18 -11.11 2.94
N VAL A 45 -10.32 -11.67 3.35
CA VAL A 45 -11.64 -11.08 3.11
C VAL A 45 -11.82 -9.90 4.05
N SER A 46 -12.02 -8.71 3.49
CA SER A 46 -12.31 -7.48 4.24
C SER A 46 -13.81 -7.31 4.49
N ILE A 47 -14.67 -7.84 3.61
CA ILE A 47 -16.12 -7.78 3.74
C ILE A 47 -16.74 -9.13 3.40
N GLN A 48 -17.47 -9.72 4.34
CA GLN A 48 -18.27 -10.92 4.08
C GLN A 48 -19.61 -10.52 3.47
N ALA A 49 -19.73 -10.65 2.15
CA ALA A 49 -20.92 -10.28 1.38
C ALA A 49 -21.47 -11.45 0.55
N ALA A 50 -20.74 -12.57 0.46
CA ALA A 50 -21.16 -13.73 -0.28
C ALA A 50 -22.59 -14.16 0.07
N GLY A 51 -23.44 -14.26 -0.96
CA GLY A 51 -24.83 -14.71 -0.83
C GLY A 51 -25.83 -13.70 -0.22
N ARG A 52 -25.40 -12.50 0.22
CA ARG A 52 -26.30 -11.51 0.86
C ARG A 52 -27.40 -10.94 -0.05
N GLY A 53 -27.35 -11.17 -1.36
CA GLY A 53 -28.33 -10.67 -2.34
C GLY A 53 -29.19 -11.74 -3.02
N ASN A 54 -29.05 -13.02 -2.64
CA ASN A 54 -29.72 -14.13 -3.32
C ASN A 54 -31.26 -14.06 -3.15
N PRO A 55 -32.06 -14.31 -4.22
CA PRO A 55 -31.65 -14.76 -5.57
C PRO A 55 -31.40 -13.65 -6.58
N TRP A 56 -31.65 -12.39 -6.22
CA TRP A 56 -31.68 -11.30 -7.19
C TRP A 56 -30.29 -10.79 -7.57
N ILE A 57 -29.33 -10.88 -6.63
CA ILE A 57 -27.97 -10.37 -6.80
C ILE A 57 -26.98 -11.40 -6.25
N SER A 58 -26.06 -11.85 -7.11
CA SER A 58 -24.93 -12.69 -6.71
C SER A 58 -23.75 -11.80 -6.34
N LEU A 59 -23.48 -11.71 -5.04
CA LEU A 59 -22.30 -11.02 -4.51
C LEU A 59 -21.22 -12.04 -4.13
N GLY A 60 -19.97 -11.68 -4.38
CA GLY A 60 -18.79 -12.32 -3.77
C GLY A 60 -18.36 -11.58 -2.50
N ASP A 61 -17.39 -12.14 -1.78
CA ASP A 61 -16.76 -11.45 -0.66
C ASP A 61 -15.86 -10.30 -1.14
N GLY A 62 -15.83 -9.22 -0.37
CA GLY A 62 -14.98 -8.06 -0.61
C GLY A 62 -13.55 -8.32 -0.16
N ARG A 63 -12.59 -7.86 -0.98
CA ARG A 63 -11.15 -7.91 -0.74
C ARG A 63 -10.56 -6.52 -0.97
N GLU A 64 -9.46 -6.23 -0.29
CA GLU A 64 -8.71 -5.00 -0.48
C GLU A 64 -7.96 -5.04 -1.82
N VAL A 65 -7.91 -3.90 -2.52
CA VAL A 65 -7.10 -3.73 -3.73
C VAL A 65 -5.73 -3.22 -3.31
N ILE A 66 -4.71 -4.05 -3.43
CA ILE A 66 -3.31 -3.71 -3.16
C ILE A 66 -2.70 -3.18 -4.47
N ALA A 67 -2.43 -1.89 -4.51
CA ALA A 67 -1.85 -1.19 -5.65
C ALA A 67 -0.62 -0.36 -5.23
N ALA A 68 0.25 -0.07 -6.18
CA ALA A 68 1.34 0.88 -6.02
C ALA A 68 0.86 2.29 -6.41
N TYR A 69 1.00 3.25 -5.51
CA TYR A 69 0.59 4.63 -5.77
C TYR A 69 1.69 5.44 -6.45
N SER A 70 1.29 6.35 -7.34
CA SER A 70 2.19 7.28 -8.02
C SER A 70 1.60 8.69 -8.01
N GLY A 71 2.34 9.63 -7.43
CA GLY A 71 1.91 11.02 -7.28
C GLY A 71 2.85 11.78 -6.33
N PRO A 72 2.43 12.93 -5.81
CA PRO A 72 3.18 13.67 -4.79
C PRO A 72 3.51 12.78 -3.57
N PRO A 73 4.77 12.73 -3.11
CA PRO A 73 5.21 11.81 -2.06
C PRO A 73 4.39 11.90 -0.78
N GLU A 74 3.99 13.10 -0.38
CA GLU A 74 3.19 13.35 0.81
C GLU A 74 1.78 12.74 0.73
N LEU A 75 1.18 12.66 -0.47
CA LEU A 75 -0.13 12.05 -0.66
C LEU A 75 -0.02 10.53 -0.69
N VAL A 76 1.03 10.01 -1.31
CA VAL A 76 1.34 8.57 -1.30
C VAL A 76 1.59 8.09 0.13
N GLU A 77 2.40 8.82 0.91
CA GLU A 77 2.66 8.51 2.31
C GLU A 77 1.37 8.56 3.16
N ALA A 78 0.47 9.52 2.88
CA ALA A 78 -0.82 9.59 3.56
C ALA A 78 -1.72 8.38 3.25
N LEU A 79 -1.71 7.87 2.02
CA LEU A 79 -2.42 6.64 1.65
C LEU A 79 -1.78 5.40 2.30
N ASP A 80 -0.47 5.25 2.19
CA ASP A 80 0.28 4.10 2.72
C ASP A 80 0.19 3.99 4.24
N ARG A 81 0.08 5.13 4.94
CA ARG A 81 -0.10 5.18 6.41
C ARG A 81 -1.57 5.20 6.84
N ASN A 82 -2.51 5.02 5.91
CA ASN A 82 -3.94 5.04 6.18
C ASN A 82 -4.40 6.33 6.90
N GLN A 83 -3.81 7.47 6.53
CA GLN A 83 -4.12 8.81 7.05
C GLN A 83 -5.16 9.55 6.20
N ALA A 84 -5.45 9.03 5.01
CA ALA A 84 -6.52 9.53 4.15
C ALA A 84 -7.83 8.78 4.46
N ARG A 85 -8.88 9.51 4.85
CA ARG A 85 -10.19 8.91 5.13
C ARG A 85 -10.99 8.76 3.84
N PRO A 86 -11.41 7.54 3.44
CA PRO A 86 -12.21 7.35 2.23
C PRO A 86 -13.60 8.00 2.41
N LEU A 87 -14.09 8.65 1.34
CA LEU A 87 -15.37 9.36 1.32
C LEU A 87 -16.25 8.93 0.17
N THR A 88 -15.67 8.80 -1.03
CA THR A 88 -16.42 8.63 -2.27
C THR A 88 -15.74 7.63 -3.18
N LEU A 89 -16.54 7.06 -4.09
CA LEU A 89 -16.08 6.08 -5.06
C LEU A 89 -16.94 6.23 -6.32
N VAL A 90 -16.29 6.29 -7.48
CA VAL A 90 -16.96 6.34 -8.79
C VAL A 90 -16.20 5.49 -9.79
N SER A 91 -16.93 4.87 -10.71
CA SER A 91 -16.36 4.04 -11.77
C SER A 91 -16.90 4.47 -13.13
N ALA A 92 -16.01 4.51 -14.12
CA ALA A 92 -16.27 4.81 -15.52
C ALA A 92 -15.09 4.31 -16.36
N ASP A 93 -15.22 4.29 -17.68
CA ASP A 93 -14.13 4.04 -18.61
C ASP A 93 -13.51 5.39 -18.99
N PHE A 94 -12.49 5.85 -18.25
CA PHE A 94 -11.92 7.19 -18.42
C PHE A 94 -10.91 7.26 -19.56
N ASP A 95 -10.22 6.15 -19.89
CA ASP A 95 -9.28 6.09 -21.01
C ASP A 95 -9.86 5.46 -22.29
N LYS A 96 -11.16 5.13 -22.28
CA LYS A 96 -11.94 4.61 -23.41
C LYS A 96 -11.39 3.28 -23.93
N ASP A 97 -10.79 2.46 -23.06
CA ASP A 97 -10.24 1.16 -23.41
C ASP A 97 -11.27 0.01 -23.30
N GLY A 98 -12.44 0.28 -22.73
CA GLY A 98 -13.53 -0.68 -22.52
C GLY A 98 -13.46 -1.44 -21.18
N ALA A 99 -12.42 -1.23 -20.38
CA ALA A 99 -12.37 -1.63 -18.98
C ALA A 99 -12.91 -0.51 -18.09
N ALA A 100 -13.60 -0.89 -17.01
CA ALA A 100 -14.04 0.10 -16.03
C ALA A 100 -12.87 0.48 -15.12
N ASP A 101 -12.55 1.76 -15.07
CA ASP A 101 -11.64 2.36 -14.11
C ASP A 101 -12.36 2.67 -12.80
N LEU A 102 -11.58 2.97 -11.77
CA LEU A 102 -12.06 3.33 -10.44
C LEU A 102 -11.37 4.59 -9.94
N VAL A 103 -12.17 5.57 -9.50
CA VAL A 103 -11.69 6.73 -8.75
C VAL A 103 -12.21 6.65 -7.32
N ALA A 104 -11.30 6.73 -6.35
CA ALA A 104 -11.65 6.83 -4.94
C ALA A 104 -11.27 8.22 -4.41
N GLY A 105 -12.20 8.85 -3.70
CA GLY A 105 -12.01 10.17 -3.09
C GLY A 105 -11.84 10.09 -1.58
N TYR A 106 -10.98 10.95 -1.06
CA TYR A 106 -10.57 10.94 0.35
C TYR A 106 -10.54 12.36 0.95
N ALA A 107 -10.73 12.42 2.26
CA ALA A 107 -10.28 13.54 3.09
C ALA A 107 -8.84 13.27 3.55
N GLY A 108 -7.92 14.17 3.23
CA GLY A 108 -6.56 14.17 3.76
C GLY A 108 -6.41 15.12 4.96
N VAL A 109 -5.19 15.20 5.50
CA VAL A 109 -4.88 16.06 6.66
C VAL A 109 -4.93 17.56 6.29
N ILE A 110 -4.52 17.91 5.08
CA ILE A 110 -4.38 19.31 4.62
C ILE A 110 -5.20 19.55 3.33
N GLY A 111 -6.33 18.86 3.17
CA GLY A 111 -7.18 18.97 1.98
C GLY A 111 -7.87 17.65 1.63
N GLY A 112 -8.10 17.41 0.36
CA GLY A 112 -8.55 16.11 -0.14
C GLY A 112 -7.55 15.51 -1.11
N LEU A 113 -7.80 14.28 -1.51
CA LEU A 113 -7.09 13.64 -2.60
C LEU A 113 -8.02 12.65 -3.31
N ILE A 114 -7.68 12.33 -4.55
CA ILE A 114 -8.30 11.24 -5.30
C ILE A 114 -7.23 10.28 -5.81
N THR A 115 -7.59 9.01 -5.90
CA THR A 115 -6.81 7.99 -6.60
C THR A 115 -7.51 7.60 -7.89
N LEU A 116 -6.75 7.26 -8.94
CA LEU A 116 -7.25 6.66 -10.19
C LEU A 116 -6.59 5.29 -10.37
N HIS A 117 -7.41 4.25 -10.30
CA HIS A 117 -7.02 2.87 -10.61
C HIS A 117 -7.55 2.54 -11.99
N ARG A 118 -6.65 2.32 -12.95
CA ARG A 118 -7.08 1.96 -14.31
C ARG A 118 -7.47 0.50 -14.41
N GLY A 119 -8.57 0.23 -15.10
CA GLY A 119 -9.09 -1.10 -15.36
C GLY A 119 -8.10 -1.94 -16.17
N SER A 120 -8.31 -3.25 -16.13
CA SER A 120 -7.58 -4.22 -16.96
C SER A 120 -8.57 -5.08 -17.73
N LEU A 121 -8.37 -5.20 -19.04
CA LEU A 121 -9.14 -6.10 -19.91
C LEU A 121 -8.71 -7.57 -19.81
N GLU A 122 -7.58 -7.83 -19.15
CA GLU A 122 -6.98 -9.16 -19.06
C GLU A 122 -7.95 -10.17 -18.45
N GLU A 123 -8.01 -11.38 -19.02
CA GLU A 123 -9.06 -12.37 -18.74
C GLU A 123 -9.12 -12.84 -17.27
N SER A 124 -8.04 -12.67 -16.49
CA SER A 124 -7.98 -12.98 -15.06
C SER A 124 -8.58 -11.87 -14.16
N LYS A 125 -9.72 -11.28 -14.56
CA LYS A 125 -10.39 -10.17 -13.84
C LYS A 125 -10.63 -10.45 -12.35
N ALA A 126 -10.73 -11.71 -11.95
CA ALA A 126 -10.99 -12.11 -10.58
C ALA A 126 -9.84 -11.77 -9.60
N ASP A 127 -8.59 -11.80 -10.05
CA ASP A 127 -7.44 -11.69 -9.14
C ASP A 127 -6.74 -10.32 -9.22
N ALA A 128 -6.91 -9.62 -10.34
CA ALA A 128 -6.24 -8.36 -10.64
C ALA A 128 -7.10 -7.43 -11.52
N PRO A 129 -8.15 -6.81 -10.97
CA PRO A 129 -9.07 -5.98 -11.75
C PRO A 129 -8.46 -4.67 -12.26
N PHE A 130 -7.31 -4.24 -11.72
CA PHE A 130 -6.66 -2.98 -12.06
C PHE A 130 -5.18 -3.16 -12.38
N VAL A 131 -4.63 -2.24 -13.16
CA VAL A 131 -3.17 -2.08 -13.29
C VAL A 131 -2.56 -1.61 -11.98
N SER A 132 -1.30 -1.95 -11.72
CA SER A 132 -0.67 -1.69 -10.42
C SER A 132 -0.44 -0.23 -10.08
N ASN A 133 -0.28 0.63 -11.08
CA ASN A 133 0.19 2.00 -10.89
C ASN A 133 -1.00 2.96 -10.77
N ALA A 134 -1.60 3.02 -9.59
CA ALA A 134 -2.70 3.93 -9.30
C ALA A 134 -2.18 5.37 -9.16
N ALA A 135 -2.73 6.29 -9.94
CA ALA A 135 -2.33 7.70 -9.90
C ALA A 135 -2.99 8.43 -8.71
N VAL A 136 -2.30 9.40 -8.12
CA VAL A 136 -2.80 10.17 -6.96
C VAL A 136 -2.76 11.66 -7.26
N PHE A 137 -3.87 12.34 -6.99
CA PHE A 137 -4.02 13.77 -7.25
C PHE A 137 -4.50 14.51 -6.00
N ALA A 138 -3.98 15.71 -5.76
CA ALA A 138 -4.42 16.59 -4.69
C ALA A 138 -5.75 17.25 -5.04
N LEU A 139 -6.58 17.49 -4.03
CA LEU A 139 -7.75 18.37 -4.10
C LEU A 139 -7.64 19.49 -3.06
N PRO A 140 -8.18 20.68 -3.35
CA PRO A 140 -8.17 21.80 -2.41
C PRO A 140 -9.02 21.54 -1.15
N GLY A 141 -9.93 20.57 -1.20
CA GLY A 141 -10.77 20.15 -0.08
C GLY A 141 -11.20 18.69 -0.22
N PRO A 142 -11.90 18.13 0.79
CA PRO A 142 -12.35 16.75 0.80
C PRO A 142 -13.19 16.39 -0.43
N ALA A 143 -13.01 15.16 -0.94
CA ALA A 143 -13.81 14.63 -2.04
C ALA A 143 -15.18 14.11 -1.55
N ASP A 144 -16.06 15.02 -1.12
CA ASP A 144 -17.38 14.66 -0.55
C ASP A 144 -18.39 14.15 -1.59
N PHE A 145 -18.22 14.53 -2.85
CA PHE A 145 -19.03 14.07 -3.96
C PHE A 145 -18.17 13.88 -5.22
N LEU A 146 -18.33 12.74 -5.88
CA LEU A 146 -17.75 12.46 -7.19
C LEU A 146 -18.85 11.95 -8.12
N GLY A 147 -18.86 12.47 -9.34
CA GLY A 147 -19.71 12.02 -10.43
C GLY A 147 -18.86 11.83 -11.69
N ALA A 148 -19.14 10.76 -12.43
CA ALA A 148 -18.51 10.49 -13.72
C ALA A 148 -19.56 10.52 -14.81
N GLY A 149 -19.16 10.99 -15.99
CA GLY A 149 -20.02 11.12 -17.15
C GLY A 149 -19.24 11.68 -18.33
N ASP A 150 -19.81 11.52 -19.51
CA ASP A 150 -19.38 12.24 -20.70
C ASP A 150 -19.99 13.64 -20.66
N PHE A 151 -19.13 14.65 -20.60
CA PHE A 151 -19.54 16.06 -20.54
C PHE A 151 -19.35 16.79 -21.87
N ASN A 152 -18.67 16.17 -22.85
CA ASN A 152 -18.44 16.75 -24.17
C ASN A 152 -19.31 16.13 -25.27
N ALA A 153 -19.99 15.01 -25.00
CA ALA A 153 -20.99 14.38 -25.86
C ALA A 153 -20.46 14.11 -27.29
N ASP A 154 -19.24 13.57 -27.39
CA ASP A 154 -18.59 13.27 -28.67
C ASP A 154 -19.05 11.97 -29.34
#